data_AF-A0A517KMG8-F1
#
_entry.id   AF-A0A517KMG8-F1
#
_cell.length_a   1.000
_cell.length_b   1.000
_cell.length_c   1.000
_cell.angle_alpha   90.00
_cell.angle_beta   90.00
_cell.angle_gamma   90.00
#
_symmetry.space_group_name_H-M   'P 1'
#
loop_
_entity.id
_entity.type
_entity.pdbx_description
1 polymer ?
#
loop_
_entity_poly.entity_id
_entity_poly.type
_entity_poly.pdbx_seq_one_letter_code
_entity_poly.pdbx_strand_id
1 'polypeptide(L)' 'VISASAYNGNDTEGLLKEIEDVYKKARAFDEILDGMTNAIQHSVKEGIELDEAVGIMAGQVIYKYEEEQGK' A
#
# COMPACT_ATOMS: atom_id res chain seq x y z
N VAL A 1 -1.21 -11.47 7.89
CA VAL A 1 -1.56 -12.50 8.90
C VAL A 1 -1.37 -11.86 10.25
N ILE A 2 -2.41 -11.82 11.08
CA ILE A 2 -2.31 -11.40 12.48
C ILE A 2 -2.02 -12.67 13.28
N SER A 3 -0.96 -12.68 14.10
CA SER A 3 -0.60 -13.89 14.84
C SER A 3 -1.36 -13.94 16.17
N ALA A 4 -2.40 -14.76 16.25
CA ALA A 4 -3.19 -14.96 17.48
C ALA A 4 -2.43 -15.67 18.62
N SER A 5 -1.17 -16.09 18.41
CA SER A 5 -0.34 -16.79 19.38
C SER A 5 0.16 -15.92 20.55
N ALA A 6 -0.09 -14.61 20.50
CA ALA A 6 0.36 -13.59 21.45
C ALA A 6 -0.68 -13.28 22.55
N TYR A 7 -1.48 -14.26 23.01
CA TYR A 7 -2.48 -14.02 24.06
C TYR A 7 -1.94 -14.45 25.43
N ASN A 8 -0.96 -13.73 25.97
CA ASN A 8 -0.52 -13.86 27.37
C ASN A 8 -0.45 -12.50 28.11
N GLY A 9 -1.45 -11.64 27.92
CA GLY A 9 -1.76 -10.55 28.86
C GLY A 9 -0.81 -9.33 28.87
N ASN A 10 0.32 -9.36 28.17
CA ASN A 10 1.25 -8.23 27.99
C ASN A 10 1.41 -7.78 26.51
N ASP A 11 0.62 -8.36 25.61
CA ASP A 11 0.80 -8.33 24.14
C ASP A 11 -0.12 -7.33 23.40
N THR A 12 -0.81 -6.46 24.14
CA THR A 12 -1.76 -5.48 23.56
C THR A 12 -1.07 -4.50 22.61
N GLU A 13 0.15 -4.04 22.94
CA GLU A 13 0.90 -3.09 22.10
C GLU A 13 1.37 -3.74 20.78
N GLY A 14 1.77 -5.01 20.82
CA GLY A 14 2.12 -5.78 19.63
C GLY A 14 0.92 -5.96 18.70
N LEU A 15 -0.24 -6.31 19.25
CA LEU A 15 -1.49 -6.42 18.47
C LEU A 15 -1.93 -5.08 17.87
N LEU A 16 -1.83 -3.98 18.63
CA LEU A 16 -2.15 -2.65 18.12
C LEU A 16 -1.23 -2.24 16.96
N LYS A 17 0.07 -2.57 17.05
CA LYS A 17 1.02 -2.34 15.96
C LYS A 17 0.71 -3.17 14.72
N GLU A 18 0.40 -4.47 14.88
CA GLU A 18 -0.01 -5.31 13.74
C GLU A 18 -1.28 -4.77 13.05
N ILE A 19 -2.23 -4.25 13.84
CA ILE A 19 -3.43 -3.60 13.31
C ILE A 19 -3.08 -2.32 12.55
N GLU A 20 -2.22 -1.46 13.11
CA GLU A 20 -1.75 -0.25 12.46
C GLU A 20 -1.07 -0.55 11.11
N ASP A 21 -0.21 -1.57 11.06
CA ASP A 21 0.48 -1.99 9.83
C ASP A 21 -0.49 -2.49 8.75
N VAL A 22 -1.56 -3.19 9.15
CA VAL A 22 -2.62 -3.60 8.23
C VAL A 22 -3.34 -2.38 7.66
N TYR A 23 -3.67 -1.38 8.49
CA TYR A 23 -4.30 -0.15 8.01
C TYR A 23 -3.42 0.65 7.06
N LYS A 24 -2.11 0.75 7.33
CA LYS A 24 -1.16 1.43 6.43
C LYS A 24 -1.11 0.75 5.06
N LYS A 25 -1.05 -0.58 5.03
CA LYS A 25 -1.09 -1.35 3.78
C LYS A 25 -2.41 -1.19 3.03
N ALA A 26 -3.54 -1.21 3.74
CA ALA A 26 -4.86 -1.00 3.14
C ALA A 26 -4.95 0.40 2.49
N ARG A 27 -4.46 1.43 3.18
CA ARG A 27 -4.41 2.79 2.63
C ARG A 27 -3.58 2.89 1.35
N ALA A 28 -2.39 2.29 1.33
CA ALA A 28 -1.57 2.25 0.13
C ALA A 28 -2.29 1.56 -1.05
N PHE A 29 -3.09 0.53 -0.76
CA PHE A 29 -3.91 -0.12 -1.79
C PHE A 29 -5.07 0.77 -2.27
N ASP A 30 -5.74 1.49 -1.37
CA ASP A 30 -6.78 2.46 -1.74
C ASP A 30 -6.23 3.57 -2.64
N GLU A 31 -5.03 4.08 -2.34
CA GLU A 31 -4.34 5.07 -3.18
C GLU A 31 -4.02 4.54 -4.58
N ILE A 32 -3.65 3.25 -4.69
CA ILE A 32 -3.44 2.59 -6.00
C ILE A 32 -4.76 2.53 -6.78
N LEU A 33 -5.86 2.16 -6.13
CA LEU A 33 -7.17 2.09 -6.78
C LEU A 33 -7.64 3.47 -7.26
N ASP A 34 -7.52 4.49 -6.42
CA ASP A 34 -7.88 5.87 -6.79
C ASP A 34 -6.98 6.40 -7.94
N GLY A 35 -5.71 5.96 -7.97
CA GLY A 35 -4.75 6.28 -9.02
C GLY A 35 -5.03 5.64 -10.38
N MET A 36 -5.91 4.64 -10.49
CA MET A 36 -6.15 3.92 -11.74
C MET A 36 -6.65 4.83 -12.87
N THR A 37 -7.51 5.79 -12.55
CA THR A 37 -8.01 6.74 -13.56
C THR A 37 -6.88 7.58 -14.13
N ASN A 38 -5.92 8.00 -13.29
CA ASN A 38 -4.74 8.73 -13.72
C ASN A 38 -3.82 7.86 -14.57
N ALA A 39 -3.64 6.58 -14.22
CA ALA A 39 -2.85 5.63 -15.01
C ALA A 39 -3.45 5.44 -16.41
N ILE A 40 -4.78 5.31 -16.52
CA ILE A 40 -5.48 5.22 -17.82
C ILE A 40 -5.27 6.48 -18.66
N GLN A 41 -5.41 7.66 -18.05
CA GLN A 41 -5.19 8.92 -18.77
C GLN A 41 -3.73 9.08 -19.21
N HIS A 42 -2.79 8.70 -18.35
CA HIS A 42 -1.37 8.76 -18.63
C HIS A 42 -0.98 7.81 -19.77
N SER A 43 -1.51 6.58 -19.78
CA SER A 43 -1.24 5.61 -20.85
C SER A 43 -1.70 6.13 -22.22
N VAL A 44 -2.89 6.74 -22.28
CA VAL A 44 -3.41 7.35 -23.51
C VAL A 44 -2.57 8.55 -23.93
N LYS A 45 -2.17 9.41 -22.99
CA LYS A 45 -1.44 10.65 -23.28
C LYS A 45 -0.01 10.39 -23.76
N GLU A 46 0.71 9.48 -23.10
CA GLU A 46 2.10 9.17 -23.41
C GLU A 46 2.24 8.06 -24.46
N GLY A 47 1.13 7.41 -24.84
CA GLY A 47 1.12 6.34 -25.84
C GLY A 47 1.80 5.06 -25.35
N ILE A 48 1.81 4.82 -24.04
CA ILE A 48 2.38 3.63 -23.39
C ILE A 48 1.29 2.60 -23.05
N GLU A 49 1.71 1.37 -22.80
CA GLU A 49 0.77 0.32 -22.39
C GLU A 49 0.17 0.63 -21.01
N LEU A 50 -1.08 0.22 -20.80
CA LEU A 50 -1.80 0.53 -19.56
C LEU A 50 -1.17 -0.15 -18.35
N ASP A 51 -0.65 -1.37 -18.51
CA ASP A 51 0.04 -2.11 -17.47
C ASP A 51 1.36 -1.42 -17.06
N GLU A 52 2.09 -0.83 -18.02
CA GLU A 52 3.25 0.00 -17.74
C GLU A 52 2.87 1.25 -16.91
N ALA A 53 1.83 1.98 -17.33
CA ALA A 53 1.35 3.15 -16.60
C ALA A 53 0.86 2.80 -15.17
N VAL A 54 0.16 1.67 -15.02
CA VAL A 54 -0.26 1.13 -13.72
C VAL A 54 0.96 0.75 -12.87
N GLY A 55 1.97 0.12 -13.47
CA GLY A 55 3.21 -0.26 -12.78
C GLY A 55 3.97 0.96 -12.23
N ILE A 56 4.07 2.03 -13.02
CA ILE A 56 4.69 3.30 -12.59
C ILE A 56 3.93 3.90 -11.40
N MET A 57 2.60 4.00 -11.52
CA MET A 57 1.75 4.57 -10.47
C MET A 57 1.83 3.74 -9.17
N ALA A 58 1.67 2.42 -9.28
CA ALA A 58 1.75 1.52 -8.12
C ALA A 58 3.13 1.56 -7.47
N GLY A 59 4.20 1.62 -8.28
CA GLY A 59 5.57 1.76 -7.79
C GLY A 59 5.78 3.03 -6.96
N GLN A 60 5.21 4.16 -7.38
CA GLN A 60 5.28 5.41 -6.62
C GLN A 60 4.56 5.33 -5.27
N VAL A 61 3.38 4.72 -5.22
CA VAL A 61 2.63 4.54 -3.97
C VAL A 61 3.37 3.59 -3.02
N ILE A 62 3.90 2.48 -3.54
CA ILE A 62 4.68 1.51 -2.76
C ILE A 62 5.95 2.16 -2.21
N TYR A 63 6.68 2.93 -3.02
CA TYR A 63 7.88 3.63 -2.57
C TYR A 63 7.60 4.55 -1.37
N LYS A 64 6.52 5.35 -1.43
CA LYS A 64 6.09 6.20 -0.32
C LYS A 64 5.74 5.38 0.92
N TYR A 65 4.98 4.30 0.74
CA TYR A 65 4.65 3.39 1.83
C TYR A 65 5.92 2.80 2.49
N GLU A 66 6.95 2.45 1.71
CA GLU A 66 8.20 1.92 2.27
C GLU A 66 9.02 2.98 3.02
N GLU A 67 9.08 4.22 2.50
CA GLU A 67 9.72 5.36 3.20
C GLU A 67 9.03 5.66 4.54
N GLU A 68 7.69 5.69 4.57
CA GLU A 68 6.91 5.94 5.79
C GLU A 68 7.12 4.85 6.85
N GLN A 69 7.50 3.64 6.45
CA GLN A 69 7.79 2.52 7.33
C GLN A 69 9.24 2.53 7.85
N GLY A 70 10.05 3.52 7.48
CA GLY A 70 11.41 3.71 7.98
C GLY A 70 12.43 2.73 7.43
N LYS A 71 12.25 2.28 6.18
CA LYS A 71 13.36 1.70 5.40
C LYS A 71 14.27 2.78 4.84
#